data_AF-A0AAW1IKC2-F1
#
_entry.id   AF-A0AAW1IKC2-F1
#
_cell.length_a   1.000
_cell.length_b   1.000
_cell.length_c   1.000
_cell.angle_alpha   90.00
_cell.angle_beta   90.00
_cell.angle_gamma   90.00
#
_symmetry.space_group_name_H-M   'P 1'
#
loop_
_entity.id
_entity.type
_entity.pdbx_description
1 polymer ?
#
loop_
_entity_poly.entity_id
_entity_poly.type
_entity_poly.pdbx_seq_one_letter_code
_entity_poly.pdbx_strand_id
1 'polypeptide(L)'
;MCTTTKVGKDEGGKSIDATTYRSMIRSILYLTTSRPDIMFSMCAFTCFQSDPKESHLTVVKRILRYLVGTHSLCLWYPMDCNFDLRGYSDVDYAGCLIDRKSTSSVAMFVGLCIIS
;
A
#
# COMPACT_ATOMS: atom_id res chain seq x y z
N MET A 1 -8.98 10.39 15.29
CA MET A 1 -8.10 9.47 16.04
C MET A 1 -7.57 8.42 15.07
N CYS A 2 -6.37 8.61 14.51
CA CYS A 2 -5.76 7.64 13.59
C CYS A 2 -5.18 6.48 14.41
N THR A 3 -5.92 5.39 14.55
CA THR A 3 -5.42 4.16 15.19
C THR A 3 -4.53 3.43 14.19
N THR A 4 -3.33 3.92 13.95
CA THR A 4 -2.28 3.15 13.27
C THR A 4 -1.82 2.07 14.24
N THR A 5 -2.53 0.94 14.28
CA THR A 5 -2.03 -0.30 14.88
C THR A 5 -0.68 -0.60 14.21
N LYS A 6 0.42 -0.30 14.90
CA LYS A 6 1.76 -0.60 14.42
C LYS A 6 1.88 -2.12 14.31
N VAL A 7 1.87 -2.62 13.08
CA VAL A 7 2.07 -4.04 12.79
C VAL A 7 3.57 -4.31 12.91
N GLY A 8 3.97 -4.87 14.04
CA GLY A 8 5.36 -5.25 14.33
C GLY A 8 5.62 -6.74 14.06
N LYS A 9 6.88 -7.17 14.15
CA LYS A 9 7.24 -8.59 14.09
C LYS A 9 6.60 -9.33 15.27
N ASP A 10 5.76 -10.31 14.97
CA ASP A 10 5.09 -11.16 15.96
C ASP A 10 5.83 -12.50 16.07
N GLU A 11 6.91 -12.52 16.84
CA GLU A 11 7.80 -13.69 16.94
C GLU A 11 7.14 -14.90 17.62
N GLY A 12 6.11 -14.69 18.45
CA GLY A 12 5.35 -15.74 19.12
C GLY A 12 4.05 -16.15 18.41
N GLY A 13 3.70 -15.49 17.31
CA GLY A 13 2.46 -15.71 16.58
C GLY A 13 2.42 -17.05 15.86
N LYS A 14 1.22 -17.61 15.69
CA LYS A 14 1.00 -18.81 14.87
C LYS A 14 1.41 -18.52 13.43
N SER A 15 2.30 -19.36 12.89
CA SER A 15 2.68 -19.29 11.48
C SER A 15 1.50 -19.68 10.60
N ILE A 16 1.42 -19.03 9.44
CA ILE A 16 0.44 -19.34 8.41
C ILE A 16 1.14 -19.76 7.13
N ASP A 17 0.39 -20.38 6.23
CA ASP A 17 0.93 -20.72 4.92
C ASP A 17 1.32 -19.46 4.14
N ALA A 18 2.62 -19.34 3.88
CA ALA A 18 3.20 -18.21 3.19
C ALA A 18 2.74 -18.12 1.72
N THR A 19 2.38 -19.25 1.09
CA THR A 19 1.96 -19.24 -0.32
C THR A 19 0.59 -18.56 -0.47
N THR A 20 -0.36 -18.93 0.38
CA THR A 20 -1.69 -18.29 0.43
C THR A 20 -1.59 -16.81 0.78
N TYR A 21 -0.76 -16.45 1.77
CA TYR A 21 -0.56 -15.05 2.15
C TYR A 21 0.03 -14.20 1.03
N ARG A 22 1.05 -14.71 0.32
CA ARG A 22 1.65 -14.03 -0.84
C ARG A 22 0.65 -13.87 -1.98
N SER A 23 -0.20 -14.87 -2.22
CA SER A 23 -1.26 -14.79 -3.22
C SER A 23 -2.20 -13.61 -2.93
N MET A 24 -2.68 -13.48 -1.69
CA MET A 24 -3.54 -12.37 -1.27
C MET A 24 -2.86 -11.01 -1.44
N ILE A 25 -1.60 -10.89 -1.00
CA ILE A 25 -0.85 -9.64 -1.14
C ILE A 25 -0.72 -9.24 -2.61
N ARG A 26 -0.40 -10.19 -3.50
CA ARG A 26 -0.26 -9.91 -4.93
C ARG A 26 -1.57 -9.44 -5.56
N SER A 27 -2.69 -10.07 -5.19
CA SER A 27 -4.01 -9.64 -5.67
C SER A 27 -4.35 -8.22 -5.22
N ILE A 28 -4.05 -7.86 -3.96
CA ILE A 28 -4.31 -6.51 -3.47
C ILE A 28 -3.33 -5.49 -4.08
N LEU A 29 -2.08 -5.89 -4.31
CA LEU A 29 -1.09 -5.05 -4.99
C LEU A 29 -1.52 -4.69 -6.41
N TYR A 30 -2.22 -5.58 -7.11
CA TYR A 30 -2.81 -5.22 -8.41
C TYR A 30 -3.89 -4.13 -8.31
N LEU A 31 -4.66 -4.13 -7.22
CA LEU A 31 -5.69 -3.12 -7.00
C LEU A 31 -5.12 -1.73 -6.70
N THR A 32 -3.88 -1.62 -6.22
CA THR A 32 -3.30 -0.30 -5.89
C THR A 32 -3.15 0.61 -7.10
N THR A 33 -3.13 0.06 -8.32
CA THR A 33 -3.08 0.82 -9.57
C THR A 33 -4.31 1.71 -9.76
N SER A 34 -5.51 1.23 -9.40
CA SER A 34 -6.74 2.03 -9.43
C SER A 34 -7.11 2.58 -8.05
N ARG A 35 -6.46 2.09 -6.98
CA ARG A 35 -6.75 2.44 -5.60
C ARG A 35 -5.48 2.81 -4.83
N PRO A 36 -4.90 4.00 -5.06
CA PRO A 36 -3.68 4.40 -4.36
C PRO A 36 -3.92 4.64 -2.85
N ASP A 37 -5.18 4.79 -2.42
CA ASP A 37 -5.55 4.96 -1.01
C ASP A 37 -5.09 3.79 -0.12
N ILE A 38 -4.95 2.58 -0.69
CA ILE A 38 -4.47 1.40 0.02
C ILE A 38 -2.96 1.14 -0.13
N MET A 39 -2.24 1.90 -0.98
CA MET A 39 -0.84 1.65 -1.32
C MET A 39 0.07 1.65 -0.08
N PHE A 40 -0.04 2.68 0.77
CA PHE A 40 0.78 2.78 1.98
C PHE A 40 0.58 1.58 2.92
N SER A 41 -0.69 1.20 3.11
CA SER A 41 -1.02 0.02 3.92
C SER A 41 -0.39 -1.22 3.31
N MET A 42 -0.53 -1.43 2.00
CA MET A 42 0.07 -2.58 1.29
C MET A 42 1.58 -2.69 1.44
N CYS A 43 2.31 -1.58 1.32
CA CYS A 43 3.77 -1.56 1.50
C CYS A 43 4.20 -2.03 2.89
N ALA A 44 3.40 -1.78 3.94
CA ALA A 44 3.72 -2.27 5.28
C ALA A 44 3.58 -3.80 5.39
N PHE A 45 2.65 -4.43 4.67
CA PHE A 45 2.40 -5.89 4.76
C PHE A 45 3.33 -6.74 3.91
N THR A 46 3.83 -6.19 2.79
CA THR A 46 4.78 -6.89 1.91
C THR A 46 6.09 -7.20 2.64
N CYS A 47 6.47 -6.40 3.63
CA CYS A 47 7.64 -6.66 4.49
C CYS A 47 7.55 -7.98 5.28
N PHE A 48 6.33 -8.48 5.55
CA PHE A 48 6.10 -9.71 6.33
C PHE A 48 5.85 -10.95 5.46
N GLN A 49 6.07 -10.87 4.13
CA GLN A 49 5.82 -11.99 3.21
C GLN A 49 6.73 -13.21 3.40
N SER A 50 7.87 -13.03 4.08
CA SER A 50 8.87 -14.07 4.29
C SER A 50 8.48 -15.03 5.41
N ASP A 51 7.88 -14.51 6.48
CA ASP A 51 7.37 -15.28 7.62
C ASP A 51 6.05 -14.66 8.12
N PRO A 52 4.93 -14.92 7.43
CA PRO A 52 3.67 -14.34 7.82
C PRO A 52 3.05 -15.07 9.02
N LYS A 53 2.35 -14.29 9.84
CA LYS A 53 1.70 -14.72 11.08
C LYS A 53 0.20 -14.43 11.02
N GLU A 54 -0.55 -15.08 11.90
CA GLU A 54 -2.00 -14.90 11.99
C GLU A 54 -2.42 -13.44 12.29
N SER A 55 -1.62 -12.72 13.08
CA SER A 55 -1.79 -11.28 13.33
C SER A 55 -1.71 -10.47 12.04
N HIS A 56 -0.73 -10.73 11.18
CA HIS A 56 -0.59 -10.08 9.86
C HIS A 56 -1.79 -10.37 8.95
N LEU A 57 -2.25 -11.62 8.91
CA LEU A 57 -3.41 -12.02 8.09
C LEU A 57 -4.71 -11.36 8.56
N THR A 58 -4.86 -11.13 9.86
CA THR A 58 -6.02 -10.40 10.42
C THR A 58 -6.11 -8.98 9.86
N VAL A 59 -4.96 -8.33 9.66
CA VAL A 59 -4.92 -6.98 9.08
C VAL A 59 -5.21 -7.02 7.57
N VAL A 60 -4.67 -8.01 6.84
CA VAL A 60 -5.01 -8.21 5.42
C VAL A 60 -6.52 -8.42 5.24
N LYS A 61 -7.15 -9.23 6.10
CA LYS A 61 -8.62 -9.40 6.11
C LYS A 61 -9.36 -8.09 6.35
N ARG A 62 -8.83 -7.18 7.18
CA ARG A 62 -9.43 -5.87 7.42
C ARG A 62 -9.39 -5.00 6.16
N ILE A 63 -8.31 -5.05 5.39
CA ILE A 63 -8.19 -4.34 4.10
C ILE A 63 -9.17 -4.91 3.09
N LEU A 64 -9.28 -6.24 3.00
CA LEU A 64 -10.27 -6.86 2.12
C LEU A 64 -11.70 -6.42 2.47
N ARG A 65 -12.05 -6.34 3.76
CA ARG A 65 -13.35 -5.79 4.18
C ARG A 65 -13.54 -4.33 3.77
N TYR A 66 -12.49 -3.51 3.91
CA TYR A 66 -12.51 -2.12 3.47
C TYR A 66 -12.75 -2.02 1.95
N LEU A 67 -12.05 -2.83 1.15
CA LEU A 67 -12.20 -2.89 -0.30
C LEU A 67 -13.64 -3.25 -0.72
N VAL A 68 -14.23 -4.27 -0.07
CA VAL A 68 -15.63 -4.66 -0.32
C VAL A 68 -16.61 -3.52 0.03
N GLY A 69 -16.39 -2.85 1.17
CA GLY A 69 -17.23 -1.73 1.60
C GLY A 69 -17.09 -0.47 0.75
N THR A 70 -16.01 -0.35 -0.04
CA THR A 70 -15.69 0.83 -0.84
C THR A 70 -15.51 0.51 -2.31
N HIS A 71 -16.33 -0.40 -2.85
CA HIS A 71 -16.23 -0.83 -4.25
C HIS A 71 -16.43 0.31 -5.27
N SER A 72 -17.14 1.38 -4.89
CA SER A 72 -17.39 2.55 -5.74
C SER A 72 -16.25 3.57 -5.75
N LEU A 73 -15.23 3.41 -4.89
CA LEU A 73 -14.08 4.30 -4.80
C LEU A 73 -12.90 3.70 -5.57
N CYS A 74 -12.71 4.15 -6.81
CA CYS A 74 -11.54 3.87 -7.62
C CYS A 74 -11.19 5.07 -8.51
N LEU A 75 -9.91 5.19 -8.86
CA LEU A 75 -9.46 6.09 -9.91
C LEU A 75 -9.92 5.56 -11.26
N TRP A 76 -10.59 6.42 -12.01
CA TRP A 76 -10.98 6.16 -13.38
C TRP A 76 -10.14 7.03 -14.31
N TYR A 77 -9.49 6.39 -15.28
CA TYR A 77 -8.68 7.07 -16.29
C TYR A 77 -9.47 7.08 -17.61
N PRO A 78 -10.05 8.23 -18.02
CA PRO A 78 -10.72 8.35 -19.32
C PRO A 78 -9.73 8.11 -20.47
N MET A 79 -10.19 7.40 -21.50
CA MET A 79 -9.41 7.16 -22.72
C MET A 79 -9.14 8.45 -23.52
N ASP A 80 -10.01 9.45 -23.38
CA ASP A 80 -10.02 10.67 -24.21
C ASP A 80 -9.19 11.83 -23.63
N CYS A 81 -8.34 11.58 -22.63
CA CYS A 81 -7.44 12.62 -22.11
C CYS A 81 -6.16 12.71 -22.96
N ASN A 82 -5.76 13.93 -23.30
CA ASN A 82 -4.44 14.20 -23.87
C ASN A 82 -3.38 13.58 -22.94
N PHE A 83 -2.54 12.70 -23.49
CA PHE A 83 -1.49 12.01 -22.76
C PHE A 83 -0.36 12.99 -22.42
N ASP A 84 -0.52 13.72 -21.32
CA ASP A 84 0.46 14.67 -20.77
C ASP A 84 1.00 14.13 -19.44
N LEU A 85 2.27 13.71 -19.41
CA LEU A 85 2.92 13.14 -18.22
C LEU A 85 3.68 14.25 -17.47
N ARG A 86 3.25 14.58 -16.25
CA ARG A 86 3.88 15.59 -15.38
C ARG A 86 4.39 14.94 -14.09
N GLY A 87 5.64 15.21 -13.71
CA GLY A 87 6.27 14.66 -12.52
C GLY A 87 6.85 15.74 -11.61
N TYR A 88 6.65 15.59 -10.31
CA TYR A 88 7.23 16.42 -9.25
C TYR A 88 8.07 15.52 -8.34
N SER A 89 9.21 16.01 -7.87
CA SER A 89 10.07 15.29 -6.92
C SER A 89 10.44 16.20 -5.77
N ASP A 90 10.39 15.67 -4.56
CA ASP A 90 10.81 16.35 -3.34
C ASP A 90 11.66 15.41 -2.49
N VAL A 91 12.60 15.96 -1.72
CA VAL A 91 13.49 15.18 -0.85
C VAL A 91 13.61 15.88 0.49
N ASP A 92 13.24 15.17 1.56
CA ASP A 92 13.52 15.61 2.92
C ASP A 92 14.88 15.09 3.41
N TYR A 93 15.58 15.90 4.22
CA TYR A 93 16.79 15.46 4.91
C TYR A 93 16.43 14.97 6.31
N ALA A 94 16.85 13.73 6.62
CA ALA A 94 16.67 13.09 7.92
C ALA A 94 15.20 12.96 8.40
N GLY A 95 14.22 12.83 7.49
CA GLY A 95 12.80 12.69 7.84
C GLY A 95 12.43 11.38 8.56
N CYS A 96 13.20 10.30 8.38
CA CYS A 96 12.94 9.04 9.06
C CYS A 96 13.46 9.01 10.51
N LEU A 97 12.56 8.96 11.50
CA LEU A 97 12.92 8.92 12.93
C LEU A 97 13.68 7.65 13.37
N ILE A 98 13.61 6.57 12.59
CA ILE A 98 14.24 5.27 12.91
C ILE A 98 15.67 5.24 12.38
N ASP A 99 15.85 5.49 11.08
CA ASP A 99 17.14 5.33 10.41
C ASP A 99 17.85 6.66 10.11
N ARG A 100 17.21 7.82 10.35
CA ARG A 100 17.65 9.17 9.93
C ARG A 100 18.00 9.30 8.44
N LYS A 101 17.49 8.39 7.62
CA LYS A 101 17.62 8.45 6.17
C LYS A 101 16.69 9.54 5.61
N SER A 102 17.13 10.15 4.52
CA SER A 102 16.31 11.02 3.68
C SER A 102 15.13 10.27 3.09
N THR A 103 13.99 10.92 3.04
CA THR A 103 12.78 10.44 2.39
C THR A 103 12.65 11.18 1.06
N SER A 104 12.84 10.48 -0.05
CA SER A 104 12.51 11.00 -1.38
C SER A 104 11.04 10.71 -1.67
N SER A 105 10.28 11.73 -2.06
CA SER A 105 8.92 11.58 -2.57
C SER A 105 8.85 12.03 -4.03
N VAL A 106 7.99 11.36 -4.79
CA VAL A 106 7.72 11.69 -6.19
C VAL A 106 6.21 11.68 -6.36
N ALA A 107 5.69 12.65 -7.10
CA ALA A 107 4.30 12.69 -7.53
C ALA A 107 4.23 12.71 -9.06
N MET A 108 3.55 11.75 -9.69
CA MET A 108 3.40 11.65 -11.15
C MET A 108 1.93 11.77 -11.56
N PHE A 109 1.67 12.52 -12.62
CA PHE A 109 0.34 12.78 -13.17
C PHE A 109 0.29 12.41 -14.65
N VAL A 110 -0.79 11.77 -15.10
CA VAL A 110 -1.17 11.70 -16.52
C VAL A 110 -2.44 12.51 -16.72
N GLY A 111 -2.35 13.56 -17.53
CA GLY A 111 -3.40 14.56 -17.67
C GLY A 111 -3.68 15.24 -16.33
N LEU A 112 -4.88 15.05 -15.79
CA LEU A 112 -5.30 15.56 -14.47
C LEU A 112 -5.27 14.48 -13.37
N CYS A 113 -4.93 13.24 -13.70
CA CYS A 113 -4.98 12.11 -12.78
C CYS A 113 -3.61 11.83 -12.17
N ILE A 114 -3.52 11.72 -10.85
CA ILE A 114 -2.30 11.28 -10.14
C ILE A 114 -2.17 9.76 -10.21
N ILE A 115 -0.96 9.26 -10.49
CA ILE A 115 -0.65 7.83 -10.63
C ILE A 115 0.34 7.35 -9.58
N SER A 116 1.24 8.22 -9.12
CA SER A 116 2.24 7.91 -8.09
C SER A 116 2.50 9.12 -7.22
#